data_AF-A0A7Z0TSE5-F1
#
_entry.id   AF-A0A7Z0TSE5-F1
#
_cell.length_a   1.000
_cell.length_b   1.000
_cell.length_c   1.000
_cell.angle_alpha   90.00
_cell.angle_beta   90.00
_cell.angle_gamma   90.00
#
_symmetry.space_group_name_H-M   'P 1'
#
loop_
_entity.id
_entity.type
_entity.pdbx_description
1 polymer ?
#
loop_
_entity_poly.entity_id
_entity_poly.type
_entity_poly.pdbx_seq_one_letter_code
_entity_poly.pdbx_strand_id
1 'polypeptide(L)'
;MAGWMVTVGVVRDDGKIGHEMYAVAVDDPEQAVQVALRAANSDAAVVNGEIDEASMKSIGLEAGEVLKVLDENSDPLTSGTKRH
;
A
#
# COMPACT_ATOMS: atom_id res chain seq x y z
N MET A 1 -18.45 0.99 -5.31
CA MET A 1 -17.59 1.33 -4.16
C MET A 1 -16.21 1.65 -4.67
N ALA A 2 -15.55 2.66 -4.11
CA ALA A 2 -14.17 2.98 -4.45
C ALA A 2 -13.21 2.36 -3.43
N GLY A 3 -11.95 2.23 -3.81
CA GLY A 3 -10.87 1.94 -2.88
C GLY A 3 -9.69 2.85 -3.12
N TRP A 4 -8.62 2.65 -2.36
CA TRP A 4 -7.42 3.47 -2.43
C TRP A 4 -6.16 2.62 -2.45
N MET A 5 -5.20 3.06 -3.25
CA MET A 5 -3.84 2.56 -3.21
C MET A 5 -3.02 3.44 -2.25
N VAL A 6 -2.44 2.84 -1.23
CA VAL A 6 -1.70 3.53 -0.17
C VAL A 6 -0.30 2.94 -0.05
N THR A 7 0.72 3.79 -0.11
CA THR A 7 2.10 3.39 0.23
C THR A 7 2.40 3.78 1.66
N VAL A 8 2.87 2.84 2.45
CA VAL A 8 3.25 3.02 3.86
C VAL A 8 4.76 2.90 3.96
N GLY A 9 5.43 3.88 4.58
CA GLY A 9 6.84 3.74 4.94
C GLY A 9 6.96 2.83 6.15
N VAL A 10 7.88 1.85 6.13
CA VAL A 10 8.09 0.90 7.24
C VAL A 10 9.55 0.91 7.67
N VAL A 11 9.83 0.86 8.97
CA VAL A 11 11.20 0.75 9.46
C VAL A 11 11.59 -0.72 9.50
N ARG A 12 12.65 -1.09 8.78
CA ARG A 12 13.21 -2.44 8.74
C ARG A 12 14.16 -2.70 9.92
N ASP A 13 14.46 -3.97 10.17
CA ASP A 13 15.37 -4.39 11.24
C ASP A 13 16.79 -3.80 11.11
N ASP A 14 17.22 -3.45 9.89
CA ASP A 14 18.51 -2.80 9.62
C ASP A 14 18.49 -1.27 9.84
N GLY A 15 17.38 -0.74 10.38
CA GLY A 15 17.17 0.68 10.65
C GLY A 15 16.87 1.52 9.40
N LYS A 16 16.76 0.90 8.21
CA LYS A 16 16.39 1.61 6.99
C LYS A 16 14.88 1.71 6.84
N ILE A 17 14.44 2.74 6.13
CA ILE A 17 13.04 2.91 5.75
C ILE A 17 12.81 2.15 4.44
N GLY A 18 11.92 1.16 4.48
CA GLY A 18 11.32 0.53 3.32
C GLY A 18 9.93 1.09 3.02
N HIS A 19 9.30 0.60 1.97
CA HIS A 19 7.95 0.97 1.59
C HIS A 19 7.12 -0.27 1.31
N GLU A 20 5.86 -0.26 1.76
CA GLU A 20 4.87 -1.29 1.50
C GLU A 20 3.68 -0.66 0.79
N MET A 21 3.07 -1.39 -0.14
CA MET A 21 1.91 -0.91 -0.89
C MET A 21 0.67 -1.73 -0.49
N TYR A 22 -0.41 -1.02 -0.21
CA TYR A 22 -1.69 -1.58 0.20
C TYR A 22 -2.81 -1.08 -0.71
N ALA A 23 -3.71 -1.98 -1.08
CA ALA A 23 -5.02 -1.65 -1.65
C ALA A 23 -6.05 -1.75 -0.51
N VAL A 24 -6.86 -0.70 -0.33
CA VAL A 24 -7.86 -0.61 0.75
C VAL A 24 -9.22 -0.31 0.15
N ALA A 25 -10.20 -1.19 0.36
CA ALA A 25 -11.54 -1.05 -0.21
C ALA A 25 -12.47 -0.25 0.73
N VAL A 26 -12.18 1.04 0.87
CA VAL A 26 -13.00 2.00 1.61
C VAL A 26 -13.21 3.24 0.76
N ASP A 27 -14.38 3.87 0.86
CA ASP A 27 -14.70 5.03 0.00
C ASP A 27 -13.91 6.30 0.38
N ASP A 28 -13.51 6.44 1.66
CA ASP A 28 -12.84 7.63 2.18
C ASP A 28 -11.30 7.48 2.21
N PRO A 29 -10.54 8.39 1.58
CA PRO A 29 -9.08 8.28 1.49
C PRO A 29 -8.38 8.42 2.85
N GLU A 30 -8.93 9.20 3.78
CA GLU A 30 -8.35 9.34 5.12
C GLU A 30 -8.48 8.04 5.92
N GLN A 31 -9.65 7.40 5.86
CA GLN A 31 -9.85 6.06 6.42
C GLN A 31 -8.93 5.03 5.77
N ALA A 32 -8.72 5.10 4.45
CA ALA A 32 -7.80 4.18 3.77
C ALA A 32 -6.38 4.29 4.32
N VAL A 33 -5.89 5.51 4.56
CA VAL A 33 -4.59 5.75 5.19
C VAL A 33 -4.53 5.13 6.58
N GLN A 34 -5.53 5.35 7.42
CA GLN A 34 -5.56 4.81 8.78
C GLN A 34 -5.54 3.28 8.80
N VAL A 35 -6.31 2.65 7.91
CA VAL A 35 -6.35 1.18 7.77
C VAL A 35 -5.00 0.64 7.33
N ALA A 36 -4.36 1.26 6.33
CA ALA A 36 -3.04 0.85 5.84
C ALA A 36 -1.93 1.04 6.89
N LEU A 37 -1.90 2.18 7.59
CA LEU A 37 -0.95 2.44 8.68
C LEU A 37 -1.07 1.39 9.79
N ARG A 38 -2.30 1.06 10.20
CA ARG A 38 -2.57 0.02 11.19
C ARG A 38 -2.13 -1.35 10.71
N ALA A 39 -2.37 -1.68 9.44
CA ALA A 39 -1.97 -2.96 8.85
C ALA A 39 -0.45 -3.13 8.80
N ALA A 40 0.30 -2.05 8.57
CA ALA A 40 1.77 -2.07 8.51
C ALA A 40 2.46 -1.76 9.85
N ASN A 41 1.70 -1.46 10.92
CA ASN A 41 2.21 -0.97 12.20
C ASN A 41 3.23 0.19 12.03
N SER A 42 2.82 1.22 11.29
CA SER A 42 3.67 2.37 10.98
C SER A 42 2.94 3.70 11.14
N ASP A 43 3.69 4.79 11.04
CA ASP A 43 3.25 6.17 11.30
C ASP A 43 3.23 7.06 10.04
N ALA A 44 3.77 6.59 8.90
CA ALA A 44 3.90 7.39 7.69
C ALA A 44 3.33 6.69 6.45
N ALA A 45 2.40 7.35 5.75
CA ALA A 45 1.79 6.83 4.53
C ALA A 45 1.42 7.94 3.54
N VAL A 46 1.29 7.56 2.27
CA VAL A 46 0.89 8.42 1.15
C VAL A 46 -0.18 7.70 0.34
N VAL A 47 -1.26 8.41 0.02
CA VAL A 47 -2.28 7.92 -0.93
C VAL A 47 -1.75 8.14 -2.35
N ASN A 48 -1.68 7.05 -3.13
CA ASN A 48 -1.20 7.08 -4.51
C ASN A 48 -2.34 7.37 -5.50
N GLY A 49 -3.57 6.96 -5.17
CA GLY A 49 -4.74 7.18 -6.01
C GLY A 49 -5.92 6.28 -5.66
N GLU A 50 -7.04 6.55 -6.31
CA GLU A 50 -8.27 5.76 -6.23
C GLU A 50 -8.16 4.49 -7.10
N ILE A 51 -8.77 3.40 -6.64
CA ILE A 51 -8.98 2.16 -7.40
C ILE A 51 -10.47 1.93 -7.58
N ASP A 52 -10.88 1.69 -8.83
CA ASP A 52 -12.27 1.42 -9.16
C ASP A 52 -12.71 0.01 -8.74
N GLU A 53 -14.02 -0.20 -8.71
CA GLU A 53 -14.63 -1.47 -8.31
C GLU A 53 -14.23 -2.65 -9.19
N ALA A 54 -14.02 -2.41 -10.49
CA ALA A 54 -13.59 -3.46 -11.43
C ALA A 54 -12.15 -3.92 -11.11
N SER A 55 -11.28 -2.98 -10.78
CA SER A 55 -9.90 -3.20 -10.37
C SER A 55 -9.86 -3.94 -9.05
N MET A 56 -10.63 -3.51 -8.05
CA MET A 56 -10.76 -4.22 -6.76
C MET A 56 -11.23 -5.67 -6.93
N LYS A 57 -12.26 -5.89 -7.76
CA LYS A 57 -12.75 -7.24 -8.05
C LYS A 57 -11.71 -8.10 -8.77
N SER A 58 -10.90 -7.51 -9.65
CA SER A 58 -9.86 -8.23 -10.39
C SER A 58 -8.74 -8.77 -9.48
N ILE A 59 -8.48 -8.08 -8.36
CA ILE A 59 -7.49 -8.49 -7.34
C ILE A 59 -8.12 -9.25 -6.17
N GLY A 60 -9.43 -9.52 -6.22
CA GLY A 60 -10.16 -10.23 -5.17
C GLY A 60 -10.31 -9.46 -3.87
N LEU A 61 -10.28 -8.12 -3.91
CA LEU A 61 -10.44 -7.26 -2.75
C LEU A 61 -11.93 -6.91 -2.55
N GLU A 62 -12.49 -7.31 -1.41
CA GLU A 62 -13.88 -7.01 -1.05
C GLU A 62 -14.01 -5.72 -0.23
N ALA A 63 -15.23 -5.20 -0.15
CA ALA A 63 -15.57 -4.02 0.63
C ALA A 63 -15.09 -4.12 2.09
N GLY A 64 -14.35 -3.12 2.55
CA GLY A 64 -13.81 -3.06 3.92
C GLY A 64 -12.54 -3.88 4.14
N GLU A 65 -12.03 -4.56 3.10
CA GLU A 65 -10.78 -5.30 3.20
C GLU A 65 -9.56 -4.43 2.91
N VAL A 66 -8.41 -4.95 3.32
CA VAL A 66 -7.08 -4.41 3.00
C VAL A 66 -6.21 -5.54 2.47
N LEU A 67 -5.55 -5.30 1.35
CA LEU A 67 -4.65 -6.24 0.70
C LEU A 67 -3.27 -5.61 0.51
N LYS A 68 -2.22 -6.27 0.99
CA LYS A 68 -0.84 -5.89 0.67
C LYS A 68 -0.55 -6.31 -0.78
N VAL A 69 -0.23 -5.33 -1.63
CA VAL A 69 -0.08 -5.51 -3.08
C VAL A 69 1.33 -5.96 -3.46
N LEU A 70 2.37 -5.62 -2.68
CA LEU A 70 3.77 -5.96 -2.99
C LEU A 70 4.55 -6.47 -1.76
N ASP A 71 5.31 -7.55 -1.99
CA ASP A 71 6.30 -8.17 -1.11
C ASP A 71 7.64 -7.40 -1.14
N GLU A 72 8.43 -7.55 -0.08
CA GLU A 72 9.68 -6.85 0.28
C GLU A 72 10.77 -6.86 -0.82
N ASN A 73 10.63 -7.73 -1.83
CA ASN A 73 11.49 -7.84 -3.00
C ASN A 73 11.16 -6.86 -4.15
N SER A 74 9.99 -6.21 -4.11
CA SER A 74 9.52 -5.30 -5.16
C SER A 74 9.34 -3.90 -4.59
N ASP A 75 10.37 -3.37 -3.96
CA ASP A 75 10.42 -1.95 -3.67
C ASP A 75 10.72 -1.19 -4.98
N PRO A 76 9.75 -0.44 -5.53
CA PRO A 76 9.92 0.26 -6.81
C PRO A 76 10.99 1.34 -6.73
N LEU A 77 11.43 1.73 -5.53
CA LEU A 77 12.48 2.71 -5.31
C LEU A 77 13.87 2.07 -5.14
N THR A 78 13.96 0.78 -4.79
CA THR A 78 15.25 0.08 -4.63
C THR A 78 15.54 -0.99 -5.67
N SER A 79 14.66 -1.20 -6.65
CA SER A 79 14.92 -2.10 -7.79
C SER A 79 15.98 -1.53 -8.75
N GLY A 80 17.24 -1.65 -8.36
CA GLY A 80 18.40 -1.75 -9.24
C GLY A 80 19.06 -0.45 -9.68
N THR A 81 20.13 -0.06 -8.99
CA THR A 81 21.26 0.59 -9.68
C THR A 81 21.88 -0.45 -10.63
N LYS A 82 21.39 -0.55 -11.88
CA LYS A 82 22.19 -1.16 -12.95
C LYS A 82 23.29 -0.17 -13.31
N ARG A 83 24.50 -0.41 -12.80
CA ARG A 83 25.72 0.22 -13.33
C ARG A 83 25.87 -0.23 -14.79
N HIS A 84 25.88 0.75 -15.69
CA HIS A 84 26.30 0.59 -17.08
C HIS A 84 27.83 0.54 -17.19
#